data_AF-I4WE43-F1
#
_entry.id   AF-I4WE43-F1
#
_cell.length_a   1.000
_cell.length_b   1.000
_cell.length_c   1.000
_cell.angle_alpha   90.00
_cell.angle_beta   90.00
_cell.angle_gamma   90.00
#
_symmetry.space_group_name_H-M   'P 1'
#
loop_
_entity.id
_entity.type
_entity.pdbx_description
1 polymer ?
#
loop_
_entity_poly.entity_id
_entity_poly.type
_entity_poly.pdbx_seq_one_letter_code
_entity_poly.pdbx_strand_id
1 'polypeptide(L)'
;MTLRLVRGLVLALTMALAGCGKVSLQWSEQVRLRDGQVVVVQRTAQGKTYSELGGPGGWRYPVEMSVSIAKALGNIKTPPVWRDTYVPVLLDYDASSGSWSMLASFYYCETWYALGRPIPPYIEYQSIHGASWERVPLEQRFIDRETNLLTGPDTDGEPDLVTIADKDFRQRSAARQYQRILRKWGREEDNFCDLK
;
A
#
# COMPACT_ATOMS: atom_id res chain seq x y z
N MET A 1 9.38 74.28 5.17
CA MET A 1 9.18 73.92 3.75
C MET A 1 10.38 73.11 3.32
N THR A 2 10.30 71.78 3.33
CA THR A 2 11.20 70.87 2.58
C THR A 2 10.66 69.43 2.63
N LEU A 3 10.34 68.95 1.43
CA LEU A 3 9.92 67.63 0.93
C LEU A 3 10.08 66.39 1.85
N ARG A 4 8.96 65.67 2.02
CA ARG A 4 8.89 64.25 2.40
C ARG A 4 9.23 63.39 1.18
N LEU A 5 10.29 62.59 1.27
CA LEU A 5 10.70 61.63 0.24
C LEU A 5 10.21 60.23 0.60
N VAL A 6 9.54 59.62 -0.37
CA VAL A 6 8.95 58.28 -0.38
C VAL A 6 10.04 57.21 -0.43
N ARG A 7 9.98 56.24 0.49
CA ARG A 7 10.55 54.87 0.41
C ARG A 7 9.63 54.00 1.26
N GLY A 8 8.78 53.11 0.75
CA GLY A 8 8.96 52.22 -0.38
C GLY A 8 9.66 50.95 0.09
N LEU A 9 8.99 50.12 0.91
CA LEU A 9 9.28 48.68 0.99
C LEU A 9 8.07 47.93 1.55
N VAL A 10 7.34 47.28 0.64
CA VAL A 10 6.38 46.22 0.93
C VAL A 10 7.18 44.98 1.28
N LEU A 11 7.02 44.44 2.50
CA LEU A 11 7.43 43.07 2.82
C LEU A 11 6.19 42.32 3.33
N ALA A 12 5.34 41.93 2.39
CA ALA A 12 4.35 40.89 2.63
C ALA A 12 5.11 39.55 2.60
N LEU A 13 5.60 39.13 3.77
CA LEU A 13 6.18 37.80 3.93
C LEU A 13 5.02 36.79 3.99
N THR A 14 4.63 36.30 2.82
CA THR A 14 3.72 35.16 2.65
C THR A 14 4.35 33.94 3.31
N MET A 15 3.88 33.63 4.53
CA MET A 15 4.16 32.35 5.17
C MET A 15 3.69 31.22 4.23
N ALA A 16 4.64 30.36 3.88
CA ALA A 16 4.43 29.21 3.02
C ALA A 16 3.29 28.34 3.57
N LEU A 17 2.27 28.14 2.74
CA LEU A 17 1.25 27.11 2.91
C LEU A 17 1.95 25.74 2.84
N ALA A 18 2.39 25.20 3.97
CA ALA A 18 2.65 23.77 4.09
C ALA A 18 1.28 23.07 4.01
N GLY A 19 0.91 22.62 2.81
CA GLY A 19 -0.31 21.88 2.56
C GLY A 19 -0.27 20.49 3.19
N CYS A 20 -0.52 20.38 4.49
CA CYS A 20 -0.93 19.12 5.11
C CYS A 20 -2.34 18.77 4.64
N GLY A 21 -2.43 18.13 3.47
CA GLY A 21 -3.69 17.61 2.94
C GLY A 21 -4.03 16.27 3.57
N LYS A 22 -5.28 16.11 4.05
CA LYS A 22 -5.84 14.77 4.20
C LYS A 22 -6.02 14.20 2.79
N VAL A 23 -5.58 12.97 2.58
CA VAL A 23 -5.77 12.27 1.31
C VAL A 23 -6.67 11.07 1.53
N SER A 24 -7.66 10.92 0.66
CA SER A 24 -8.59 9.82 0.63
C SER A 24 -8.75 9.38 -0.81
N LEU A 25 -8.09 8.29 -1.17
CA LEU A 25 -8.12 7.72 -2.51
C LEU A 25 -9.07 6.54 -2.56
N GLN A 26 -9.66 6.36 -3.74
CA GLN A 26 -10.44 5.20 -4.09
C GLN A 26 -10.16 4.85 -5.55
N TRP A 27 -9.96 3.55 -5.82
CA TRP A 27 -9.76 3.05 -7.18
C TRP A 27 -10.17 1.58 -7.26
N SER A 28 -10.31 1.08 -8.48
CA SER A 28 -10.42 -0.35 -8.75
C SER A 28 -9.09 -0.88 -9.28
N GLU A 29 -8.75 -2.14 -9.03
CA GLU A 29 -7.61 -2.77 -9.70
C GLU A 29 -7.90 -4.22 -10.12
N GLN A 30 -7.33 -4.62 -11.25
CA GLN A 30 -7.35 -6.01 -11.73
C GLN A 30 -6.31 -6.84 -11.00
N VAL A 31 -6.69 -7.99 -10.45
CA VAL A 31 -5.79 -8.89 -9.72
C VAL A 31 -5.77 -10.24 -10.40
N ARG A 32 -4.59 -10.67 -10.87
CA ARG A 32 -4.38 -12.03 -11.38
C ARG A 32 -4.10 -12.97 -10.21
N LEU A 33 -5.01 -13.90 -9.98
CA LEU A 33 -4.88 -14.99 -9.01
C LEU A 33 -3.89 -16.04 -9.51
N ARG A 34 -3.47 -16.96 -8.63
CA ARG A 34 -2.48 -17.99 -8.97
C ARG A 34 -2.90 -18.91 -10.10
N ASP A 35 -4.18 -19.23 -10.17
CA ASP A 35 -4.77 -20.08 -11.21
C ASP A 35 -4.93 -19.35 -12.56
N GLY A 36 -4.49 -18.09 -12.64
CA GLY A 36 -4.56 -17.26 -13.84
C GLY A 36 -5.88 -16.50 -13.98
N GLN A 37 -6.87 -16.76 -13.13
CA GLN A 37 -8.12 -16.00 -13.15
C GLN A 37 -7.88 -14.55 -12.75
N VAL A 38 -8.69 -13.64 -13.28
CA VAL A 38 -8.60 -12.20 -12.99
C VAL A 38 -9.85 -11.75 -12.26
N VAL A 39 -9.66 -11.19 -11.08
CA VAL A 39 -10.72 -10.51 -10.30
C VAL A 39 -10.53 -9.00 -10.36
N VAL A 40 -11.58 -8.26 -10.01
CA VAL A 40 -11.49 -6.82 -9.78
C VAL A 40 -11.78 -6.55 -8.32
N VAL A 41 -10.89 -5.79 -7.68
CA VAL A 41 -11.07 -5.34 -6.30
C VAL A 41 -11.28 -3.83 -6.28
N GLN A 42 -12.07 -3.37 -5.31
CA GLN A 42 -12.14 -1.97 -4.90
C GLN A 42 -11.12 -1.72 -3.79
N ARG A 43 -10.44 -0.59 -3.87
CA ARG A 43 -9.36 -0.20 -2.96
C ARG A 43 -9.65 1.18 -2.41
N THR A 44 -9.24 1.39 -1.17
CA THR A 44 -9.12 2.74 -0.61
C THR A 44 -7.77 2.90 0.06
N ALA A 45 -7.24 4.12 0.05
CA ALA A 45 -6.10 4.52 0.87
C ALA A 45 -6.43 5.87 1.51
N GLN A 46 -6.38 5.93 2.84
CA GLN A 46 -6.61 7.15 3.60
C GLN A 46 -5.37 7.48 4.40
N GLY A 47 -4.96 8.75 4.39
CA GLY A 47 -3.91 9.22 5.27
C GLY A 47 -3.64 10.71 5.16
N LYS A 48 -2.42 11.11 5.47
CA LYS A 48 -1.95 12.49 5.31
C LYS A 48 -0.83 12.51 4.30
N THR A 49 -0.83 13.44 3.36
CA THR A 49 0.35 13.69 2.55
C THR A 49 1.22 14.76 3.17
N TYR A 50 2.50 14.70 2.85
CA TYR A 50 3.39 15.83 3.00
C TYR A 50 4.11 16.06 1.67
N SER A 51 4.29 17.32 1.32
CA SER A 51 5.23 17.73 0.29
C SER A 51 6.35 18.51 0.96
N GLU A 52 7.58 18.11 0.72
CA GLU A 52 8.73 18.97 1.00
C GLU A 52 8.97 19.84 -0.23
N LEU A 53 9.26 21.13 -0.04
CA LEU A 53 9.66 22.01 -1.14
C LEU A 53 10.94 21.46 -1.78
N GLY A 54 10.82 20.89 -2.99
CA GLY A 54 11.93 20.30 -3.74
C GLY A 54 12.28 18.84 -3.37
N GLY A 55 11.51 18.18 -2.51
CA GLY A 55 11.68 16.77 -2.14
C GLY A 55 10.58 15.86 -2.72
N PRO A 56 10.78 14.53 -2.73
CA PRO A 56 9.70 13.61 -3.05
C PRO A 56 8.59 13.73 -2.00
N GLY A 57 7.36 13.99 -2.44
CA GLY A 57 6.19 13.92 -1.57
C GLY A 57 5.99 12.48 -1.05
N GLY A 58 5.23 12.33 0.03
CA GLY A 58 5.00 11.02 0.63
C GLY A 58 3.75 10.94 1.49
N TRP A 59 3.45 9.72 1.92
CA TRP A 59 2.38 9.45 2.88
C TRP A 59 2.91 9.54 4.30
N ARG A 60 2.07 10.04 5.21
CA ARG A 60 2.34 10.13 6.65
C ARG A 60 1.19 9.49 7.43
N TYR A 61 1.56 8.84 8.52
CA TYR A 61 0.65 8.21 9.47
C TYR A 61 -0.46 9.18 9.95
N PRO A 62 -1.70 8.69 10.18
CA PRO A 62 -2.18 7.33 9.95
C PRO A 62 -2.36 7.04 8.46
N VAL A 63 -1.99 5.83 8.03
CA VAL A 63 -2.36 5.30 6.71
C VAL A 63 -3.26 4.09 6.95
N GLU A 64 -4.44 4.09 6.37
CA GLU A 64 -5.35 2.95 6.37
C GLU A 64 -5.66 2.56 4.94
N MET A 65 -5.53 1.27 4.64
CA MET A 65 -5.84 0.71 3.32
C MET A 65 -6.94 -0.32 3.43
N SER A 66 -7.76 -0.42 2.38
CA SER A 66 -8.79 -1.45 2.30
C SER A 66 -8.82 -2.18 0.97
N VAL A 67 -9.30 -3.42 0.99
CA VAL A 67 -9.54 -4.24 -0.20
C VAL A 67 -10.92 -4.87 -0.09
N SER A 68 -11.75 -4.69 -1.11
CA SER A 68 -13.04 -5.38 -1.26
C SER A 68 -13.09 -6.05 -2.62
N ILE A 69 -13.56 -7.29 -2.68
CA ILE A 69 -13.68 -8.03 -3.94
C ILE A 69 -14.98 -7.60 -4.62
N ALA A 70 -14.87 -6.79 -5.67
CA ALA A 70 -16.02 -6.15 -6.33
C ALA A 70 -16.79 -7.14 -7.20
N LYS A 71 -16.06 -8.05 -7.84
CA LYS A 71 -16.61 -9.07 -8.74
C LYS A 71 -15.93 -10.40 -8.44
N ALA A 72 -16.67 -11.26 -7.73
CA ALA A 72 -16.26 -12.64 -7.51
C ALA A 72 -16.35 -13.45 -8.81
N LEU A 73 -15.62 -14.57 -8.85
CA LEU A 73 -15.69 -15.51 -9.96
C LEU A 73 -16.75 -16.57 -9.64
N GLY A 74 -17.78 -16.66 -10.49
CA GLY A 74 -18.86 -17.64 -10.33
C GLY A 74 -19.57 -17.56 -8.97
N ASN A 75 -19.66 -18.69 -8.28
CA ASN A 75 -20.36 -18.84 -6.99
C ASN A 75 -19.42 -18.72 -5.77
N ILE A 76 -18.21 -18.19 -5.93
CA ILE A 76 -17.26 -18.03 -4.82
C ILE A 76 -17.80 -16.95 -3.87
N LYS A 77 -17.94 -17.31 -2.59
CA LYS A 77 -18.27 -16.34 -1.54
C LYS A 77 -17.08 -15.41 -1.33
N THR A 78 -17.35 -14.11 -1.38
CA THR A 78 -16.35 -13.09 -1.07
C THR A 78 -16.30 -12.83 0.42
N PRO A 79 -15.11 -12.56 0.97
CA PRO A 79 -14.93 -12.12 2.35
C PRO A 79 -15.52 -10.71 2.54
N PRO A 80 -15.72 -10.27 3.80
CA PRO A 80 -15.94 -8.86 4.08
C PRO A 80 -14.73 -8.02 3.67
N VAL A 81 -14.88 -6.69 3.69
CA VAL A 81 -13.79 -5.77 3.36
C VAL A 81 -12.60 -6.00 4.29
N TRP A 82 -11.42 -6.24 3.72
CA TRP A 82 -10.17 -6.22 4.47
C TRP A 82 -9.76 -4.77 4.72
N ARG A 83 -9.33 -4.44 5.95
CA ARG A 83 -8.91 -3.09 6.33
C ARG A 83 -7.82 -3.16 7.39
N ASP A 84 -6.68 -2.52 7.14
CA ASP A 84 -5.59 -2.39 8.12
C ASP A 84 -4.68 -1.19 7.76
N THR A 85 -3.70 -0.94 8.61
CA THR A 85 -2.63 0.04 8.44
C THR A 85 -1.43 -0.48 7.63
N TYR A 86 -1.51 -1.73 7.19
CA TYR A 86 -0.50 -2.39 6.35
C TYR A 86 -0.80 -2.19 4.86
N VAL A 87 0.25 -2.29 4.05
CA VAL A 87 0.17 -2.27 2.59
C VAL A 87 -0.20 -3.67 2.10
N PRO A 88 -1.40 -3.92 1.56
CA PRO A 88 -1.70 -5.22 1.00
C PRO A 88 -0.91 -5.40 -0.30
N VAL A 89 -0.28 -6.56 -0.46
CA VAL A 89 0.67 -6.84 -1.55
C VAL A 89 0.22 -8.01 -2.41
N LEU A 90 -0.52 -8.98 -1.86
CA LEU A 90 -0.97 -10.15 -2.59
C LEU A 90 -2.36 -10.57 -2.13
N LEU A 91 -3.24 -10.83 -3.09
CA LEU A 91 -4.54 -11.47 -2.89
C LEU A 91 -4.60 -12.75 -3.73
N ASP A 92 -5.03 -13.85 -3.13
CA ASP A 92 -5.18 -15.13 -3.82
C ASP A 92 -6.41 -15.89 -3.33
N TYR A 93 -6.84 -16.87 -4.13
CA TYR A 93 -7.92 -17.78 -3.78
C TYR A 93 -7.48 -19.23 -3.96
N ASP A 94 -7.74 -20.06 -2.95
CA ASP A 94 -7.57 -21.49 -3.01
C ASP A 94 -8.94 -22.17 -3.12
N ALA A 95 -9.24 -22.67 -4.32
CA ALA A 95 -10.49 -23.37 -4.60
C ALA A 95 -10.61 -24.71 -3.85
N SER A 96 -9.49 -25.35 -3.48
CA SER A 96 -9.51 -26.65 -2.79
C SER A 96 -9.97 -26.51 -1.34
N SER A 97 -9.61 -25.40 -0.69
CA SER A 97 -9.99 -25.08 0.69
C SER A 97 -11.10 -24.04 0.79
N GLY A 98 -11.53 -23.47 -0.34
CA GLY A 98 -12.48 -22.37 -0.40
C GLY A 98 -12.01 -21.11 0.36
N SER A 99 -10.70 -20.86 0.39
CA SER A 99 -10.09 -19.81 1.22
C SER A 99 -9.53 -18.66 0.38
N TRP A 100 -9.80 -17.44 0.82
CA TRP A 100 -9.10 -16.24 0.36
C TRP A 100 -7.90 -15.97 1.26
N SER A 101 -6.74 -15.68 0.68
CA SER A 101 -5.56 -15.21 1.40
C SER A 101 -5.21 -13.78 0.98
N MET A 102 -5.00 -12.91 1.96
CA MET A 102 -4.48 -11.56 1.79
C MET A 102 -3.14 -11.45 2.52
N LEU A 103 -2.09 -11.11 1.79
CA LEU A 103 -0.80 -10.81 2.39
C LEU A 103 -0.60 -9.29 2.39
N ALA A 104 -0.12 -8.77 3.50
CA ALA A 104 0.21 -7.37 3.67
C ALA A 104 1.62 -7.19 4.24
N SER A 105 2.28 -6.11 3.84
CA SER A 105 3.59 -5.68 4.31
C SER A 105 3.48 -4.36 5.05
N PHE A 106 4.51 -4.00 5.82
CA PHE A 106 4.58 -2.71 6.48
C PHE A 106 4.87 -1.56 5.50
N TYR A 107 4.37 -0.37 5.83
CA TYR A 107 4.76 0.88 5.16
C TYR A 107 5.93 1.58 5.87
N TYR A 108 5.96 1.54 7.21
CA TYR A 108 6.96 2.18 8.05
C TYR A 108 7.78 1.16 8.84
N CYS A 109 9.04 1.47 9.13
CA CYS A 109 9.92 0.55 9.85
C CYS A 109 9.48 0.32 11.29
N GLU A 110 8.84 1.30 11.93
CA GLU A 110 8.29 1.19 13.28
C GLU A 110 7.19 0.13 13.35
N THR A 111 6.32 0.04 12.34
CA THR A 111 5.28 -1.00 12.31
C THR A 111 5.87 -2.37 12.02
N TRP A 112 6.96 -2.45 11.26
CA TRP A 112 7.72 -3.70 11.12
C TRP A 112 8.33 -4.15 12.45
N TYR A 113 8.95 -3.25 13.21
CA TYR A 113 9.56 -3.58 14.50
C TYR A 113 8.54 -4.13 15.50
N ALA A 114 7.31 -3.60 15.47
CA ALA A 114 6.21 -4.06 16.30
C ALA A 114 5.72 -5.48 15.97
N LEU A 115 5.99 -5.99 14.75
CA LEU A 115 5.60 -7.35 14.34
C LEU A 115 6.55 -8.45 14.84
N GLY A 116 7.68 -8.07 15.46
CA GLY A 116 8.68 -9.01 15.96
C GLY A 116 9.75 -9.31 14.91
N ARG A 117 11.01 -9.04 15.28
CA ARG A 117 12.19 -9.41 14.48
C ARG A 117 12.71 -10.79 14.91
N PRO A 118 13.28 -11.62 14.00
CA PRO A 118 13.30 -11.52 12.55
C PRO A 118 12.22 -12.43 11.93
N ILE A 119 11.07 -11.87 11.57
CA ILE A 119 10.04 -12.57 10.77
C ILE A 119 10.04 -11.93 9.37
N PRO A 120 9.83 -12.67 8.27
CA PRO A 120 9.52 -12.06 6.99
C PRO A 120 8.42 -11.01 7.19
N PRO A 121 8.46 -9.88 6.46
CA PRO A 121 7.70 -8.67 6.76
C PRO A 121 6.19 -8.78 6.49
N TYR A 122 5.69 -10.00 6.28
CA TYR A 122 4.39 -10.25 5.73
C TYR A 122 3.48 -10.80 6.82
N ILE A 123 2.30 -10.20 6.88
CA ILE A 123 1.19 -10.70 7.67
C ILE A 123 0.25 -11.37 6.69
N GLU A 124 -0.12 -12.61 6.98
CA GLU A 124 -1.17 -13.30 6.25
C GLU A 124 -2.50 -13.17 6.98
N TYR A 125 -3.54 -12.87 6.21
CA TYR A 125 -4.93 -12.94 6.63
C TYR A 125 -5.62 -13.99 5.76
N GLN A 126 -6.41 -14.86 6.39
CA GLN A 126 -7.26 -15.81 5.68
C GLN A 126 -8.73 -15.55 5.95
N SER A 127 -9.55 -15.83 4.94
CA SER A 127 -11.00 -15.93 5.05
C SER A 127 -11.47 -17.20 4.39
N ILE A 128 -11.99 -18.12 5.20
CA ILE A 128 -12.50 -19.41 4.75
C ILE A 128 -14.00 -19.27 4.46
N HIS A 129 -14.43 -19.62 3.25
CA HIS A 129 -15.83 -19.59 2.81
C HIS A 129 -16.53 -18.22 2.98
N GLY A 130 -15.76 -17.13 2.91
CA GLY A 130 -16.26 -15.76 3.05
C GLY A 130 -16.49 -15.30 4.49
N ALA A 131 -15.93 -16.02 5.48
CA ALA A 131 -15.91 -15.58 6.88
C ALA A 131 -15.09 -14.30 7.08
N SER A 132 -15.10 -13.73 8.28
CA SER A 132 -14.21 -12.62 8.63
C SER A 132 -12.74 -12.98 8.44
N TRP A 133 -11.93 -11.96 8.15
CA TRP A 133 -10.49 -12.12 8.03
C TRP A 133 -9.86 -12.44 9.38
N GLU A 134 -9.02 -13.47 9.41
CA GLU A 134 -8.25 -13.87 10.58
C GLU A 134 -6.76 -13.85 10.25
N ARG A 135 -5.94 -13.32 11.17
CA ARG A 135 -4.49 -13.36 11.04
C ARG A 135 -3.99 -14.78 11.30
N VAL A 136 -3.16 -15.29 10.39
CA VAL A 136 -2.59 -16.64 10.48
C VAL A 136 -1.07 -16.59 10.25
N PRO A 137 -0.33 -17.64 10.62
CA PRO A 137 1.07 -17.77 10.21
C PRO A 137 1.20 -17.79 8.68
N LEU A 138 2.24 -17.14 8.17
CA LEU A 138 2.53 -17.10 6.73
C LEU A 138 2.76 -18.51 6.17
N GLU A 139 1.94 -18.91 5.20
CA GLU A 139 2.06 -20.20 4.55
C GLU A 139 3.27 -20.24 3.59
N GLN A 140 3.99 -21.37 3.59
CA GLN A 140 5.17 -21.55 2.74
C GLN A 140 4.87 -21.43 1.24
N ARG A 141 3.62 -21.69 0.81
CA ARG A 141 3.20 -21.60 -0.60
C ARG A 141 3.25 -20.18 -1.17
N PHE A 142 3.25 -19.16 -0.31
CA PHE A 142 3.36 -17.78 -0.75
C PHE A 142 4.79 -17.31 -0.91
N ILE A 143 5.77 -18.02 -0.36
CA ILE A 143 7.17 -17.66 -0.54
C ILE A 143 7.53 -17.68 -2.02
N ASP A 144 8.28 -16.66 -2.44
CA ASP A 144 8.71 -16.39 -3.82
C ASP A 144 7.58 -16.03 -4.80
N ARG A 145 6.33 -15.90 -4.34
CA ARG A 145 5.22 -15.37 -5.15
C ARG A 145 5.43 -13.91 -5.47
N GLU A 146 5.15 -13.53 -6.71
CA GLU A 146 5.04 -12.13 -7.10
C GLU A 146 3.79 -11.51 -6.48
N THR A 147 3.95 -10.28 -6.02
CA THR A 147 2.85 -9.45 -5.54
C THR A 147 1.93 -9.09 -6.70
N ASN A 148 0.64 -8.94 -6.43
CA ASN A 148 -0.36 -8.71 -7.47
C ASN A 148 -1.34 -7.58 -7.12
N LEU A 149 -1.06 -6.80 -6.09
CA LEU A 149 -1.77 -5.58 -5.72
C LEU A 149 -0.88 -4.35 -5.88
N LEU A 150 -1.47 -3.20 -6.17
CA LEU A 150 -0.77 -1.93 -6.20
C LEU A 150 -0.34 -1.54 -4.77
N THR A 151 0.97 -1.35 -4.59
CA THR A 151 1.60 -1.11 -3.28
C THR A 151 1.99 0.35 -3.02
N GLY A 152 2.03 1.18 -4.06
CA GLY A 152 2.33 2.61 -3.98
C GLY A 152 1.36 3.40 -4.84
N PRO A 153 0.16 3.73 -4.33
CA PRO A 153 -0.76 4.59 -5.06
C PRO A 153 -0.23 6.02 -5.13
N ASP A 154 -0.45 6.67 -6.26
CA ASP A 154 -0.09 8.06 -6.53
C ASP A 154 -0.87 8.98 -5.58
N THR A 155 -0.18 9.96 -4.98
CA THR A 155 -0.77 10.83 -3.95
C THR A 155 -1.90 11.72 -4.48
N ASP A 156 -1.91 11.96 -5.80
CA ASP A 156 -2.89 12.80 -6.48
C ASP A 156 -4.09 11.98 -6.99
N GLY A 157 -4.07 10.66 -6.77
CA GLY A 157 -5.12 9.72 -7.16
C GLY A 157 -4.69 8.74 -8.23
N GLU A 158 -5.51 7.71 -8.41
CA GLU A 158 -5.33 6.68 -9.42
C GLU A 158 -6.42 6.79 -10.50
N PRO A 159 -6.20 6.24 -11.70
CA PRO A 159 -7.27 5.96 -12.63
C PRO A 159 -8.37 5.10 -11.97
N ASP A 160 -9.61 5.22 -12.46
CA ASP A 160 -10.76 4.45 -11.98
C ASP A 160 -10.49 2.94 -11.94
N LEU A 161 -9.71 2.45 -12.91
CA LEU A 161 -9.24 1.08 -13.00
C LEU A 161 -7.74 1.04 -13.29
N VAL A 162 -6.97 0.51 -12.33
CA VAL A 162 -5.57 0.15 -12.50
C VAL A 162 -5.49 -1.26 -13.07
N THR A 163 -4.91 -1.40 -14.26
CA THR A 163 -4.79 -2.68 -14.95
C THR A 163 -3.59 -3.49 -14.45
N ILE A 164 -3.52 -4.76 -14.84
CA ILE A 164 -2.32 -5.57 -14.58
C ILE A 164 -1.08 -4.94 -15.23
N ALA A 165 -1.19 -4.41 -16.45
CA ALA A 165 -0.07 -3.81 -17.16
C ALA A 165 0.47 -2.56 -16.45
N ASP A 166 -0.42 -1.71 -15.90
CA ASP A 166 -0.02 -0.53 -15.13
C ASP A 166 0.81 -0.92 -13.90
N LYS A 167 0.40 -2.00 -13.21
CA LYS A 167 1.11 -2.53 -12.05
C LYS A 167 2.43 -3.17 -12.42
N ASP A 168 2.47 -3.99 -13.47
CA ASP A 168 3.70 -4.62 -13.96
C ASP A 168 4.76 -3.56 -14.35
N PHE A 169 4.33 -2.40 -14.84
CA PHE A 169 5.21 -1.27 -15.11
C PHE A 169 5.77 -0.67 -13.81
N ARG A 170 4.90 -0.32 -12.85
CA ARG A 170 5.30 0.33 -11.58
C ARG A 170 6.09 -0.60 -10.65
N GLN A 171 5.83 -1.90 -10.67
CA GLN A 171 6.51 -2.89 -9.84
C GLN A 171 8.02 -2.95 -10.12
N ARG A 172 8.45 -2.60 -11.34
CA ARG A 172 9.88 -2.61 -11.73
C ARG A 172 10.75 -1.67 -10.91
N SER A 173 10.20 -0.55 -10.45
CA SER A 173 10.88 0.43 -9.60
C SER A 173 10.54 0.28 -8.11
N ALA A 174 9.61 -0.62 -7.75
CA ALA A 174 9.23 -0.86 -6.37
C ALA A 174 10.37 -1.54 -5.57
N ALA A 175 10.40 -1.31 -4.27
CA ALA A 175 11.32 -2.01 -3.38
C ALA A 175 11.02 -3.53 -3.38
N ARG A 176 12.05 -4.37 -3.20
CA ARG A 176 11.99 -5.84 -3.33
C ARG A 176 10.82 -6.47 -2.57
N GLN A 177 10.53 -5.99 -1.36
CA GLN A 177 9.43 -6.50 -0.54
C GLN A 177 8.04 -6.34 -1.17
N TYR A 178 7.88 -5.36 -2.03
CA TYR A 178 6.65 -5.04 -2.73
C TYR A 178 6.60 -5.68 -4.11
N GLN A 179 7.67 -6.36 -4.54
CA GLN A 179 7.73 -7.10 -5.81
C GLN A 179 7.42 -8.58 -5.60
N ARG A 180 7.93 -9.17 -4.51
CA ARG A 180 7.88 -10.60 -4.26
C ARG A 180 7.83 -10.90 -2.78
N ILE A 181 7.12 -11.95 -2.39
CA ILE A 181 7.07 -12.44 -1.02
C ILE A 181 8.39 -13.13 -0.67
N LEU A 182 9.16 -12.50 0.21
CA LEU A 182 10.47 -12.98 0.63
C LEU A 182 10.39 -13.92 1.83
N ARG A 183 11.20 -14.99 1.80
CA ARG A 183 11.42 -15.88 2.96
C ARG A 183 12.12 -15.16 4.12
N LYS A 184 13.04 -14.25 3.79
CA LYS A 184 13.83 -13.45 4.71
C LYS A 184 13.95 -12.04 4.12
N TRP A 185 13.74 -11.02 4.94
CA TRP A 185 14.07 -9.65 4.56
C TRP A 185 15.52 -9.37 4.92
N GLY A 186 16.25 -8.74 3.99
CA GLY A 186 17.64 -8.32 4.17
C GLY A 186 18.68 -9.44 4.09
N ARG A 187 19.96 -9.04 4.06
CA ARG A 187 21.10 -9.95 4.33
C ARG A 187 21.26 -10.07 5.86
N GLU A 188 22.16 -10.91 6.33
CA GLU A 188 22.55 -10.91 7.75
C GLU A 188 23.13 -9.56 8.21
N GLU A 189 23.52 -8.70 7.26
CA GLU A 189 24.23 -7.44 7.52
C GLU A 189 23.46 -6.17 7.13
N ASP A 190 22.39 -6.23 6.32
CA ASP A 190 21.69 -5.02 5.84
C ASP A 190 20.18 -5.26 5.62
N ASN A 191 19.34 -4.63 6.46
CA ASN A 191 17.89 -4.53 6.27
C ASN A 191 17.54 -3.10 5.83
N PHE A 192 16.59 -2.93 4.90
CA PHE A 192 16.07 -1.61 4.47
C PHE A 192 15.78 -0.64 5.64
N CYS A 193 15.25 -1.16 6.75
CA CYS A 193 14.94 -0.39 7.95
C CYS A 193 16.14 -0.16 8.90
N ASP A 194 17.19 -0.95 8.75
CA ASP A 194 18.43 -0.86 9.54
C ASP A 194 19.59 -0.22 8.75
N LEU A 195 19.36 0.21 7.49
CA LEU A 195 20.34 0.98 6.72
C LEU A 195 20.52 2.35 7.40
N LYS A 196 21.72 2.60 7.92
CA LYS A 196 22.17 3.88 8.48
C LYS A 196 22.71 4.80 7.41
#